data_AF-A0A392VA86-F1
#
_entry.id   AF-A0A392VA86-F1
#
_cell.length_a   1.000
_cell.length_b   1.000
_cell.length_c   1.000
_cell.angle_alpha   90.00
_cell.angle_beta   90.00
_cell.angle_gamma   90.00
#
_symmetry.space_group_name_H-M   'P 1'
#
loop_
_entity.id
_entity.type
_entity.pdbx_description
1 polymer ?
#
loop_
_entity_poly.entity_id
_entity_poly.type
_entity_poly.pdbx_seq_one_letter_code
_entity_poly.pdbx_strand_id
1 'polypeptide(L)' 'NPRVSAVPVAAVKEKDRKVLLRNYRATQDDVLWAQNGIVAMMINGEAVPVVHNRITDAGFNEVVLVPMGADKV' A
#
# COMPACT_ATOMS: atom_id res chain seq x y z
N ASN A 1 -31.08 21.16 55.05
CA ASN A 1 -30.56 19.91 54.42
C ASN A 1 -31.75 19.20 53.78
N PRO A 2 -31.63 18.58 52.58
CA PRO A 2 -30.42 18.24 51.81
C PRO A 2 -30.40 18.91 50.40
N ARG A 3 -29.26 19.41 49.91
CA ARG A 3 -28.28 18.70 49.05
C ARG A 3 -28.92 17.97 47.86
N VAL A 4 -29.20 18.69 46.78
CA VAL A 4 -29.29 18.04 45.46
C VAL A 4 -27.87 17.93 44.93
N SER A 5 -27.50 16.66 44.80
CA SER A 5 -26.22 16.09 44.41
C SER A 5 -25.52 16.85 43.28
N ALA A 6 -24.24 17.12 43.52
CA ALA A 6 -23.28 17.45 42.48
C ALA A 6 -23.24 16.32 41.44
N VAL A 7 -23.71 16.61 40.23
CA VAL A 7 -23.17 15.95 39.06
C VAL A 7 -22.18 16.97 38.50
N PRO A 8 -20.86 16.77 38.63
CA PRO A 8 -19.96 17.56 37.82
C PRO A 8 -20.37 17.20 36.39
N VAL A 9 -20.75 18.22 35.61
CA VAL A 9 -20.70 18.14 34.16
C VAL A 9 -19.26 17.74 33.88
N ALA A 10 -19.05 16.42 33.80
CA ALA A 10 -17.83 15.83 33.34
C ALA A 10 -17.78 16.36 31.92
N ALA A 11 -17.04 17.47 31.77
CA ALA A 11 -16.62 18.00 30.50
C ALA A 11 -16.10 16.78 29.77
N VAL A 12 -16.93 16.25 28.87
CA VAL A 12 -16.55 15.28 27.88
C VAL A 12 -15.52 16.07 27.09
N LYS A 13 -14.26 15.96 27.53
CA LYS A 13 -13.12 16.36 26.75
C LYS A 13 -13.20 15.44 25.55
N GLU A 14 -13.89 15.93 24.53
CA GLU A 14 -13.85 15.43 23.18
C GLU A 14 -12.36 15.36 22.84
N LYS A 15 -11.78 14.18 23.07
CA LYS A 15 -10.41 13.91 22.70
C LYS A 15 -10.42 14.09 21.20
N ASP A 16 -9.79 15.16 20.73
CA ASP A 16 -9.48 15.44 19.33
C ASP A 16 -9.12 14.11 18.64
N ARG A 17 -10.09 13.51 17.96
CA ARG A 17 -9.92 12.21 17.30
C ARG A 17 -9.14 12.48 16.02
N LYS A 18 -7.83 12.69 16.15
CA LYS A 18 -6.91 12.81 15.03
C LYS A 18 -6.82 11.47 14.34
N VAL A 19 -7.60 11.30 13.28
CA VAL A 19 -7.49 10.17 12.37
C VAL A 19 -6.23 10.38 11.54
N LEU A 20 -5.23 9.52 11.74
CA LEU A 20 -4.05 9.51 10.90
C LEU A 20 -4.41 8.85 9.56
N LEU A 21 -4.32 9.63 8.48
CA LEU A 21 -4.42 9.11 7.12
C LEU A 21 -3.03 8.71 6.64
N ARG A 22 -2.94 7.54 6.01
CA ARG A 22 -1.73 7.14 5.28
C ARG A 22 -1.58 8.05 4.08
N ASN A 23 -0.45 8.74 4.01
CA ASN A 23 -0.07 9.59 2.90
C ASN A 23 1.06 8.90 2.14
N TYR A 24 0.78 8.47 0.91
CA TYR A 24 1.77 7.87 0.02
C TYR A 24 2.19 8.92 -1.01
N ARG A 25 3.49 9.09 -1.19
CA ARG A 25 4.05 9.93 -2.24
C ARG A 25 5.04 9.09 -3.04
N ALA A 26 4.84 9.04 -4.34
CA ALA A 26 5.81 8.48 -5.25
C ALA A 26 7.12 9.27 -5.15
N THR A 27 8.22 8.54 -4.99
CA THR A 27 9.57 9.08 -5.12
C THR A 27 9.92 9.29 -6.59
N GLN A 28 11.03 9.96 -6.86
CA GLN A 28 11.49 10.11 -8.25
C GLN A 28 11.79 8.75 -8.89
N ASP A 29 12.34 7.80 -8.12
CA ASP A 29 12.61 6.44 -8.58
C ASP A 29 11.31 5.71 -8.93
N ASP A 30 10.25 5.90 -8.12
CA ASP A 30 8.93 5.33 -8.39
C ASP A 30 8.36 5.79 -9.74
N VAL A 31 8.51 7.08 -10.03
CA VAL A 31 8.07 7.67 -11.29
C VAL A 31 8.91 7.14 -12.46
N LEU A 32 10.23 7.01 -12.27
CA LEU A 32 11.15 6.60 -13.32
C LEU A 32 10.85 5.17 -13.79
N TRP A 33 10.68 4.22 -12.87
CA TRP A 33 10.39 2.83 -13.26
C TRP A 33 8.99 2.69 -13.87
N ALA A 34 8.00 3.44 -13.38
CA ALA A 34 6.64 3.37 -13.92
C ALA A 34 6.57 3.91 -15.36
N GLN A 35 7.37 4.93 -15.70
CA GLN A 35 7.40 5.53 -17.03
C GLN A 35 8.24 4.75 -18.04
N ASN A 36 9.39 4.21 -17.61
CA ASN A 36 10.34 3.56 -18.52
C ASN A 36 10.24 2.03 -18.50
N GLY A 37 9.46 1.48 -17.57
CA GLY A 37 9.48 0.06 -17.25
C GLY A 37 10.72 -0.33 -16.44
N ILE A 38 10.74 -1.60 -16.03
CA ILE A 38 11.88 -2.21 -15.33
C ILE A 38 12.17 -3.56 -15.95
N VAL A 39 13.46 -3.90 -16.03
CA VAL A 39 13.90 -5.27 -16.34
C VAL A 39 14.19 -5.97 -15.02
N ALA A 40 13.51 -7.08 -14.77
CA ALA A 40 13.70 -7.89 -13.58
C ALA A 40 13.91 -9.36 -13.95
N MET A 41 14.65 -10.08 -13.09
CA MET A 41 14.84 -11.52 -13.22
C MET A 41 13.79 -12.23 -12.36
N MET A 42 13.11 -13.23 -12.95
CA MET A 42 12.29 -14.15 -12.16
C MET A 42 13.22 -15.07 -11.37
N ILE A 43 13.04 -15.09 -10.06
CA ILE A 43 13.80 -15.99 -9.18
C ILE A 43 13.21 -17.41 -9.25
N ASN A 44 14.04 -18.42 -8.97
CA ASN A 44 13.63 -19.81 -8.77
C ASN A 44 12.88 -20.47 -9.95
N GLY A 45 13.04 -19.93 -11.17
CA GLY A 45 12.33 -20.46 -12.35
C GLY A 45 10.82 -20.36 -12.23
N GLU A 46 10.29 -19.42 -11.43
CA GLU A 46 8.85 -19.21 -11.32
C GLU A 46 8.23 -18.91 -12.68
N ALA A 47 7.08 -19.52 -12.94
CA ALA A 47 6.36 -19.30 -14.18
C ALA A 47 5.78 -17.88 -14.23
N VAL A 48 5.87 -17.23 -15.40
CA VAL A 48 5.35 -15.87 -15.65
C VAL A 48 3.90 -15.69 -15.15
N PRO A 49 2.95 -16.63 -15.37
CA PRO A 49 1.58 -16.46 -14.88
C PRO A 49 1.49 -16.37 -13.35
N VAL A 50 2.35 -17.07 -12.61
CA VAL A 50 2.37 -17.07 -11.14
C VAL A 50 2.89 -15.73 -10.60
N VAL A 51 3.90 -15.15 -11.26
CA VAL A 51 4.38 -13.80 -10.96
C VAL A 51 3.30 -12.77 -11.28
N HIS A 52 2.64 -12.89 -12.42
CA HIS A 52 1.59 -11.97 -12.85
C HIS A 52 0.41 -11.92 -11.87
N ASN A 53 -0.06 -13.07 -11.38
CA ASN A 53 -1.13 -13.14 -10.38
C ASN A 53 -0.75 -12.40 -9.09
N ARG A 54 0.48 -12.59 -8.58
CA ARG A 54 0.94 -11.89 -7.37
C ARG A 54 1.03 -10.38 -7.54
N ILE A 55 1.45 -9.91 -8.72
CA ILE A 55 1.47 -8.47 -9.06
C ILE A 55 0.03 -7.91 -9.04
N THR A 56 -0.91 -8.64 -9.63
CA THR A 56 -2.33 -8.28 -9.64
C THR A 56 -2.91 -8.26 -8.22
N ASP A 57 -2.62 -9.28 -7.41
CA ASP A 57 -3.05 -9.38 -6.00
C ASP A 57 -2.49 -8.25 -5.13
N ALA A 58 -1.32 -7.70 -5.50
CA ALA A 58 -0.74 -6.52 -4.86
C ALA A 58 -1.38 -5.20 -5.32
N GLY A 59 -2.38 -5.24 -6.20
CA GLY A 59 -3.15 -4.10 -6.68
C GLY A 59 -2.63 -3.46 -7.97
N PHE A 60 -1.59 -4.02 -8.59
CA PHE A 60 -1.02 -3.52 -9.84
C PHE A 60 -1.74 -4.15 -11.05
N ASN A 61 -2.97 -3.72 -11.29
CA ASN A 61 -3.84 -4.31 -12.32
C ASN A 61 -3.42 -3.96 -13.76
N GLU A 62 -2.61 -2.92 -13.95
CA GLU A 62 -2.24 -2.36 -15.25
C GLU A 62 -0.75 -2.55 -15.57
N VAL A 63 -0.21 -3.74 -15.27
CA VAL A 63 1.19 -4.08 -15.56
C VAL A 63 1.26 -5.11 -16.69
N VAL A 64 2.08 -4.82 -17.71
CA VAL A 64 2.35 -5.76 -18.81
C VAL A 64 3.73 -6.39 -18.58
N LEU A 65 3.77 -7.72 -18.48
CA LEU A 65 5.03 -8.47 -18.42
C LEU A 65 5.45 -8.92 -19.82
N VAL A 66 6.61 -8.44 -20.27
CA VAL A 66 7.22 -8.86 -21.54
C VAL A 66 8.38 -9.80 -21.24
N PRO A 67 8.25 -11.12 -21.46
CA PRO A 67 9.34 -12.06 -21.23
C PRO A 67 10.45 -11.81 -22.25
N MET A 68 11.66 -11.50 -21.78
CA MET A 68 12.83 -11.30 -22.65
C MET A 68 13.51 -12.62 -23.07
N GLY A 69 12.83 -13.75 -22.87
CA GLY A 69 13.39 -15.09 -22.98
C GLY A 69 14.09 -15.53 -21.68
N ALA A 70 14.09 -16.84 -21.43
CA ALA A 70 15.08 -17.41 -20.54
C ALA A 70 16.39 -17.53 -21.34
N ASP A 71 17.53 -17.19 -20.73
CA ASP A 71 18.81 -17.53 -21.33
C ASP A 71 18.79 -19.04 -21.66
N LYS A 72 19.17 -19.39 -22.90
CA LYS A 72 19.09 -20.78 -23.36
C LYS A 72 20.15 -21.56 -22.60
N VAL A 73 19.72 -22.40 -21.66
CA VAL A 73 20.55 -23.48 -21.12
C VAL A 73 20.62 -24.64 -22.11
#